data_AF-A0A0E3LTL6-F1
#
_entry.id   AF-A0A0E3LTL6-F1
#
_cell.length_a   1.000
_cell.length_b   1.000
_cell.length_c   1.000
_cell.angle_alpha   90.00
_cell.angle_beta   90.00
_cell.angle_gamma   90.00
#
_symmetry.space_group_name_H-M   'P 1'
#
loop_
_entity.id
_entity.type
_entity.pdbx_description
1 polymer ?
#
loop_
_entity_poly.entity_id
_entity_poly.type
_entity_poly.pdbx_seq_one_letter_code
_entity_poly.pdbx_strand_id
1 'polypeptide(L)'
;MGEYVYENVFRISHLTVQREGGDINCFVRQMGDKAKEELELFFEEFDHDYEKYNYLGEWHSHPSFPLIPSKKDQSTMWEIVNDPEVGALFVVLLIVKLNNENLKGGVNAFVPGFPIFQGKLVEEK
;
A
#
# COMPACT_ATOMS: atom_id res chain seq x y z
N MET A 1 1.35 5.46 -3.19
CA MET A 1 1.58 5.48 -4.65
C MET A 1 3.07 5.41 -4.90
N GLY A 2 3.50 5.10 -6.13
CA GLY A 2 4.91 4.94 -6.37
C GLY A 2 5.33 4.70 -7.81
N GLU A 3 6.63 4.57 -7.96
CA GLU A 3 7.36 4.47 -9.22
C GLU A 3 7.88 3.04 -9.40
N TYR A 4 7.67 2.45 -10.58
CA TYR A 4 8.38 1.27 -11.04
C TYR A 4 9.81 1.66 -11.44
N VAL A 5 10.80 1.03 -10.81
CA VAL A 5 12.21 1.36 -11.03
C VAL A 5 12.85 0.34 -12.00
N TYR A 6 12.79 -0.95 -11.66
CA TYR A 6 13.23 -2.10 -12.47
C TYR A 6 12.83 -3.41 -11.76
N GLU A 7 12.86 -4.57 -12.42
CA GLU A 7 12.78 -5.94 -11.84
C GLU A 7 12.20 -6.09 -10.41
N ASN A 8 10.88 -5.95 -10.24
CA ASN A 8 10.20 -6.06 -8.93
C ASN A 8 10.66 -5.07 -7.84
N VAL A 9 11.33 -3.99 -8.24
CA VAL A 9 11.74 -2.85 -7.41
C VAL A 9 10.81 -1.69 -7.70
N PHE A 10 10.14 -1.24 -6.65
CA PHE A 10 9.24 -0.10 -6.67
C PHE A 10 9.66 0.90 -5.59
N ARG A 11 9.65 2.17 -5.94
CA ARG A 11 9.91 3.28 -5.02
C ARG A 11 8.57 3.82 -4.53
N ILE A 12 8.44 3.99 -3.21
CA ILE A 12 7.33 4.72 -2.62
C ILE A 12 7.62 6.21 -2.81
N SER A 13 6.88 6.88 -3.71
CA SER A 13 7.07 8.32 -3.97
C SER A 13 6.06 9.19 -3.22
N HIS A 14 4.85 8.68 -3.00
CA HIS A 14 3.78 9.43 -2.32
C HIS A 14 3.01 8.55 -1.33
N LEU A 15 2.72 9.12 -0.16
CA LEU A 15 1.93 8.50 0.90
C LEU A 15 0.79 9.44 1.29
N THR A 16 -0.42 8.92 1.29
CA THR A 16 -1.61 9.62 1.79
C THR A 16 -2.02 9.05 3.14
N VAL A 17 -2.74 9.84 3.94
CA VAL A 17 -3.27 9.41 5.24
C VAL A 17 -4.80 9.51 5.22
N GLN A 18 -5.48 8.37 5.31
CA GLN A 18 -6.90 8.33 5.62
C GLN A 18 -7.07 8.52 7.14
N ARG A 19 -7.79 9.56 7.57
CA ARG A 19 -7.97 9.91 8.99
C ARG A 19 -9.26 9.38 9.60
N GLU A 20 -10.14 8.84 8.77
CA GLU A 20 -11.47 8.37 9.14
C GLU A 20 -11.67 6.94 8.64
N GLY A 21 -12.55 6.18 9.28
CA GLY A 21 -12.75 4.75 8.98
C GLY A 21 -11.63 3.84 9.55
N GLY A 22 -11.92 2.55 9.65
CA GLY A 22 -11.03 1.58 10.32
C GLY A 22 -11.18 1.54 11.84
N ASP A 23 -10.27 0.79 12.48
CA ASP A 23 -10.15 0.64 13.93
C ASP A 23 -8.65 0.44 14.28
N ILE A 24 -8.32 0.30 15.56
CA ILE A 24 -6.95 0.13 16.08
C ILE A 24 -6.16 -1.03 15.44
N ASN A 25 -6.84 -2.00 14.83
CA ASN A 25 -6.26 -3.24 14.31
C ASN A 25 -6.64 -3.53 12.85
N CYS A 26 -7.33 -2.62 12.17
CA CYS A 26 -7.70 -2.81 10.77
C CYS A 26 -7.95 -1.47 10.09
N PHE A 27 -7.64 -1.39 8.81
CA PHE A 27 -8.11 -0.29 7.97
C PHE A 27 -9.38 -0.71 7.23
N VAL A 28 -10.27 0.24 7.00
CA VAL A 28 -11.37 0.11 6.06
C VAL A 28 -11.07 1.08 4.94
N ARG A 29 -10.79 0.55 3.75
CA ARG A 29 -10.51 1.38 2.57
C ARG A 29 -11.74 2.25 2.27
N GLN A 30 -11.54 3.56 2.25
CA GLN A 30 -12.56 4.50 1.81
C GLN A 30 -12.03 5.24 0.57
N MET A 31 -12.46 4.79 -0.60
CA MET A 31 -12.25 5.52 -1.85
C MET A 31 -13.24 6.69 -1.98
N GLY A 32 -13.22 7.58 -1.00
CA GLY A 32 -13.94 8.85 -1.06
C GLY A 32 -13.25 9.82 -2.01
N ASP A 33 -13.89 10.98 -2.22
CA ASP A 33 -13.44 12.00 -3.18
C ASP A 33 -11.98 12.41 -2.95
N LYS A 34 -11.56 12.54 -1.69
CA LYS A 34 -10.19 12.90 -1.36
C LYS A 34 -9.14 11.87 -1.81
N ALA A 35 -9.42 10.56 -1.64
CA ALA A 35 -8.47 9.54 -2.06
C ALA A 35 -8.33 9.49 -3.59
N LYS A 36 -9.40 9.82 -4.32
CA LYS A 36 -9.40 9.94 -5.77
C LYS A 36 -8.66 11.19 -6.23
N GLU A 37 -8.91 12.33 -5.60
CA GLU A 37 -8.22 13.60 -5.88
C GLU A 37 -6.70 13.47 -5.71
N GLU A 38 -6.23 12.83 -4.63
CA GLU A 38 -4.78 12.60 -4.42
C GLU A 38 -4.17 11.65 -5.47
N LEU A 39 -4.96 10.69 -5.99
CA LEU A 39 -4.54 9.83 -7.09
C LEU A 39 -4.48 10.58 -8.42
N GLU A 40 -5.48 11.42 -8.71
CA GLU A 40 -5.54 12.25 -9.90
C GLU A 40 -4.35 13.23 -9.93
N LEU A 41 -4.10 13.95 -8.84
CA LEU A 41 -2.95 14.84 -8.71
C LEU A 41 -1.61 14.11 -8.89
N PHE A 42 -1.49 12.90 -8.33
CA PHE A 42 -0.30 12.07 -8.52
C PHE A 42 -0.08 11.70 -10.00
N PHE A 43 -1.13 11.30 -10.72
CA PHE A 43 -0.99 10.97 -12.13
C PHE A 43 -0.76 12.21 -12.99
N GLU A 44 -1.37 13.34 -12.66
CA GLU A 44 -1.12 14.63 -13.33
C GLU A 44 0.35 15.07 -13.19
N GLU A 45 0.95 14.92 -12.00
CA GLU A 45 2.36 15.27 -11.76
C GLU A 45 3.33 14.53 -12.69
N PHE A 46 3.00 13.30 -13.06
CA PHE A 46 3.83 12.44 -13.90
C PHE A 46 3.29 12.27 -15.32
N ASP A 47 2.54 13.25 -15.83
CA ASP A 47 1.99 13.26 -17.20
C ASP A 47 1.23 11.97 -17.56
N HIS A 48 0.60 11.34 -16.57
CA HIS A 48 -0.14 10.08 -16.70
C HIS A 48 0.72 8.93 -17.28
N ASP A 49 2.02 8.90 -16.98
CA ASP A 49 2.91 7.77 -17.32
C ASP A 49 2.60 6.56 -16.43
N TYR A 50 1.55 5.82 -16.78
CA TYR A 50 1.09 4.63 -16.07
C TYR A 50 2.03 3.41 -16.22
N GLU A 51 2.95 3.43 -17.18
CA GLU A 51 3.97 2.37 -17.26
C GLU A 51 4.96 2.48 -16.09
N LYS A 52 5.16 3.72 -15.60
CA LYS A 52 6.14 4.03 -14.57
C LYS A 52 5.54 4.40 -13.22
N TYR A 53 4.44 5.14 -13.17
CA TYR A 53 3.85 5.67 -11.94
C TYR A 53 2.47 5.08 -11.70
N ASN A 54 2.29 4.42 -10.55
CA ASN A 54 1.13 3.60 -10.26
C ASN A 54 0.65 3.73 -8.81
N TYR A 55 -0.63 3.42 -8.59
CA TYR A 55 -1.10 3.08 -7.26
C TYR A 55 -0.45 1.75 -6.84
N LEU A 56 0.31 1.78 -5.73
CA LEU A 56 1.05 0.62 -5.25
C LEU A 56 0.30 -0.20 -4.21
N GLY A 57 -0.66 0.38 -3.48
CA GLY A 57 -1.36 -0.29 -2.38
C GLY A 57 -1.53 0.59 -1.15
N GLU A 58 -1.62 -0.06 0.02
CA GLU A 58 -2.07 0.53 1.28
C GLU A 58 -0.96 0.47 2.34
N TRP A 59 -1.11 1.28 3.40
CA TRP A 59 -0.21 1.23 4.54
C TRP A 59 -0.92 1.54 5.86
N HIS A 60 -0.41 0.98 6.94
CA HIS A 60 -0.83 1.32 8.30
C HIS A 60 0.24 0.99 9.33
N SER A 61 0.01 1.37 10.59
CA SER A 61 0.93 1.07 11.68
C SER A 61 0.46 -0.12 12.51
N HIS A 62 1.39 -0.93 13.03
CA HIS A 62 1.18 -1.94 14.05
C HIS A 62 1.96 -1.56 15.33
N PRO A 63 1.44 -0.64 16.17
CA PRO A 63 2.18 -0.15 17.34
C PRO A 63 2.52 -1.27 18.34
N SER A 64 1.57 -2.19 18.56
CA SER A 64 1.70 -3.28 19.53
C SER A 64 1.82 -4.67 18.90
N PHE A 65 1.76 -4.77 17.57
CA PHE A 65 1.70 -6.05 16.85
C PHE A 65 2.98 -6.30 16.01
N PRO A 66 3.20 -7.52 15.49
CA PRO A 66 4.30 -7.81 14.58
C PRO A 66 4.10 -7.15 13.20
N LEU A 67 5.17 -7.01 12.43
CA LEU A 67 5.19 -6.41 11.07
C LEU A 67 4.69 -7.40 9.99
N ILE A 68 3.62 -8.13 10.28
CA ILE A 68 2.97 -9.08 9.38
C ILE A 68 1.48 -8.78 9.31
N PRO A 69 0.82 -9.00 8.16
CA PRO A 69 -0.59 -8.71 8.00
C PRO A 69 -1.45 -9.67 8.83
N SER A 70 -2.42 -9.12 9.55
CA SER A 70 -3.47 -9.90 10.20
C SER A 70 -4.38 -10.58 9.17
N LYS A 71 -5.22 -11.53 9.62
CA LYS A 71 -6.22 -12.14 8.72
C LYS A 71 -7.18 -11.10 8.12
N LYS A 72 -7.49 -10.03 8.87
CA LYS A 72 -8.37 -8.97 8.39
C LYS A 72 -7.66 -8.13 7.33
N ASP A 73 -6.40 -7.78 7.55
CA ASP A 73 -5.58 -7.08 6.55
C ASP A 73 -5.50 -7.89 5.26
N GLN A 74 -5.24 -9.20 5.36
CA GLN A 74 -5.16 -10.07 4.18
C GLN A 74 -6.48 -10.10 3.40
N SER A 75 -7.62 -10.24 4.10
CA SER A 75 -8.95 -10.17 3.46
C SER A 75 -9.13 -8.86 2.71
N THR A 76 -8.85 -7.72 3.35
CA THR A 76 -9.00 -6.40 2.73
C THR A 76 -8.10 -6.24 1.50
N MET A 77 -6.82 -6.65 1.58
CA MET A 77 -5.92 -6.54 0.43
C MET A 77 -6.35 -7.45 -0.73
N TRP A 78 -6.86 -8.65 -0.44
CA TRP A 78 -7.43 -9.52 -1.47
C TRP A 78 -8.73 -8.99 -2.06
N GLU A 79 -9.59 -8.35 -1.27
CA GLU A 79 -10.76 -7.64 -1.80
C GLU A 79 -10.34 -6.58 -2.83
N ILE A 80 -9.24 -5.86 -2.59
CA ILE A 80 -8.71 -4.85 -3.53
C ILE A 80 -8.23 -5.48 -4.85
N VAL A 81 -7.37 -6.51 -4.81
CA VAL A 81 -6.80 -7.09 -6.05
C VAL A 81 -7.77 -7.97 -6.82
N ASN A 82 -8.81 -8.50 -6.17
CA ASN A 82 -9.83 -9.28 -6.86
C ASN A 82 -11.00 -8.42 -7.34
N ASP A 83 -11.03 -7.12 -7.02
CA ASP A 83 -12.01 -6.17 -7.56
C ASP A 83 -11.64 -5.78 -9.00
N PRO A 84 -12.43 -6.18 -10.00
CA PRO A 84 -12.17 -5.84 -11.40
C PRO A 84 -12.21 -4.33 -11.69
N GLU A 85 -12.91 -3.52 -10.89
CA GLU A 85 -12.94 -2.07 -11.05
C GLU A 85 -11.63 -1.41 -10.61
N VAL A 86 -10.89 -2.04 -9.70
CA VAL A 86 -9.54 -1.58 -9.31
C VAL A 86 -8.52 -1.96 -10.39
N GLY A 87 -8.65 -3.15 -10.99
CA GLY A 87 -7.81 -3.59 -12.11
C GLY A 87 -6.33 -3.81 -11.78
N ALA A 88 -5.96 -3.81 -10.49
CA ALA A 88 -4.57 -3.96 -10.05
C ALA A 88 -4.11 -5.43 -10.14
N LEU A 89 -2.98 -5.67 -10.80
CA LEU A 89 -2.36 -7.01 -10.87
C LEU A 89 -1.76 -7.45 -9.53
N PHE A 90 -1.39 -6.49 -8.69
CA PHE A 90 -0.96 -6.70 -7.33
C PHE A 90 -1.15 -5.41 -6.52
N VAL A 91 -1.17 -5.54 -5.19
CA VAL A 91 -1.05 -4.41 -4.26
C VAL A 91 -0.10 -4.75 -3.14
N VAL A 92 0.57 -3.73 -2.64
CA VAL A 92 1.54 -3.81 -1.56
C VAL A 92 0.91 -3.30 -0.28
N LEU A 93 1.04 -4.07 0.80
CA LEU A 93 0.74 -3.61 2.15
C LEU A 93 2.03 -3.30 2.90
N LEU A 94 2.22 -2.02 3.22
CA LEU A 94 3.29 -1.56 4.10
C LEU A 94 2.77 -1.48 5.55
N ILE A 95 3.38 -2.24 6.45
CA ILE A 95 3.11 -2.16 7.88
C ILE A 95 4.32 -1.52 8.55
N VAL A 96 4.11 -0.44 9.30
CA VAL A 96 5.18 0.23 10.05
C VAL A 96 5.00 0.09 11.55
N LYS A 97 6.12 0.11 12.28
CA LYS A 97 6.14 0.09 13.74
C LYS A 97 7.25 0.97 14.26
N LEU A 98 6.91 1.85 15.19
CA LEU A 98 7.88 2.66 15.92
C LEU A 98 8.18 1.98 17.26
N ASN A 99 9.45 1.62 17.49
CA ASN A 99 9.95 1.10 18.77
C ASN A 99 11.00 2.07 19.29
N ASN A 100 10.97 2.51 20.56
CA ASN A 100 12.05 3.24 21.26
C ASN A 100 13.11 3.89 20.33
N GLU A 101 12.68 4.81 19.44
CA GLU A 101 13.48 5.59 18.47
C GLU A 101 13.77 5.01 17.06
N ASN A 102 13.37 3.78 16.74
CA ASN A 102 13.57 3.18 15.42
C ASN A 102 12.24 2.85 14.72
N LEU A 103 12.08 3.34 13.50
CA LEU A 103 11.00 2.95 12.61
C LEU A 103 11.38 1.65 11.89
N LYS A 104 10.54 0.62 12.03
CA LYS A 104 10.68 -0.64 11.31
C LYS A 104 9.50 -0.83 10.37
N GLY A 105 9.75 -1.40 9.21
CA GLY A 105 8.72 -1.70 8.20
C GLY A 105 8.73 -3.17 7.80
N GLY A 106 7.55 -3.71 7.54
CA GLY A 106 7.33 -4.98 6.84
C GLY A 106 6.49 -4.72 5.60
N VAL A 107 6.75 -5.47 4.53
CA VAL A 107 6.07 -5.29 3.25
C VAL A 107 5.66 -6.62 2.66
N ASN A 108 4.41 -6.71 2.21
CA ASN A 108 3.85 -7.90 1.57
C ASN A 108 3.08 -7.51 0.32
N ALA A 109 3.30 -8.22 -0.78
CA ALA A 109 2.53 -8.06 -2.01
C ALA A 109 1.43 -9.12 -2.08
N PHE A 110 0.23 -8.67 -2.42
CA PHE A 110 -0.97 -9.47 -2.61
C PHE A 110 -1.28 -9.49 -4.09
N VAL A 111 -1.65 -10.65 -4.62
CA VAL A 111 -2.02 -10.82 -6.04
C VAL A 111 -3.36 -11.56 -6.14
N PRO A 112 -4.06 -11.50 -7.28
CA PRO A 112 -5.30 -12.25 -7.49
C PRO A 112 -5.14 -13.75 -7.22
N GLY A 113 -6.19 -14.39 -6.71
CA GLY A 113 -6.16 -15.84 -6.38
C GLY A 113 -5.49 -16.19 -5.05
N PHE A 114 -5.28 -15.21 -4.17
CA PHE A 114 -4.83 -15.39 -2.79
C PHE A 114 -3.32 -15.68 -2.47
N PRO A 115 -2.33 -15.52 -3.37
CA PRO A 115 -0.92 -15.54 -2.94
C PRO A 115 -0.53 -14.30 -2.12
N ILE A 116 0.47 -14.49 -1.26
CA ILE A 116 1.16 -13.40 -0.54
C ILE A 116 2.67 -13.59 -0.76
N PHE A 117 3.33 -12.54 -1.21
CA PHE A 117 4.79 -12.51 -1.37
C PHE A 117 5.39 -11.53 -0.37
N GLN A 118 6.32 -12.00 0.45
CA GLN A 118 7.06 -11.13 1.34
C GLN A 118 8.08 -10.33 0.53
N GLY A 119 8.07 -9.00 0.67
CA GLY A 119 9.07 -8.14 0.06
C GLY A 119 10.14 -7.67 1.05
N LYS A 120 11.06 -6.84 0.57
CA LYS A 120 12.10 -6.19 1.36
C LYS A 120 11.94 -4.68 1.26
N LEU A 121 11.86 -4.01 2.40
CA LEU A 121 11.93 -2.55 2.46
C LEU A 121 13.41 -2.12 2.43
N VAL A 122 13.72 -1.14 1.59
CA VAL A 122 15.04 -0.53 1.48
C VAL A 122 14.86 0.97 1.72
N GLU A 123 15.64 1.52 2.63
CA GLU A 123 15.69 2.96 2.87
C GLU A 123 16.54 3.61 1.77
N GLU A 124 15.98 4.61 1.09
CA GLU A 124 16.75 5.42 0.15
C GLU A 124 17.73 6.30 0.92
N LYS A 125 18.97 6.37 0.44
CA LYS A 125 20.06 7.13 1.05
C LYS A 125 20.26 8.47 0.36
#